data_AF-A0A7X3WGU4-F1
#
_entry.id   AF-A0A7X3WGU4-F1
#
_cell.length_a   1.000
_cell.length_b   1.000
_cell.length_c   1.000
_cell.angle_alpha   90.00
_cell.angle_beta   90.00
_cell.angle_gamma   90.00
#
_symmetry.space_group_name_H-M   'P 1'
#
loop_
_entity.id
_entity.type
_entity.pdbx_description
1 polymer ?
#
loop_
_entity_poly.entity_id
_entity_poly.type
_entity_poly.pdbx_seq_one_letter_code
_entity_poly.pdbx_strand_id
1 'polypeptide(L)'
;MFTKTDIEREKLNQNTPFFENVLAPNNEEQHLLFALKSLGKLPEGFDGQLFLPLLEHQNPKIRCLAIKNLGKLKDEKYLTTLIAFAEIEKNTTTRREAVSAIGRLKAESTIPVLSTFTKDTDPKIILQALRGLLYFKEHPDVKETITSLAAHPNEIIREQIEKEMRHTVPSNPSKTQNHRHSPNPLKNLMVCADVQDVTKVIPDESIHLTFTSPPYYNARDYTIFQSYNAYLDFLSDVFRETHRITKEGRFFVLNTSPVIVPRISRAHASKRYAIPYDIHPRLTEMGWEFIDDIVWMKPEYAAKNRNGGFFQHRKPLGYKANSITENVMVYRKKSDKLIDWNIRQYDDETIDASKVFGEYEKTNVWQINPATDKVHPAIFPPELASRVIQFYSFKGDLVFDPFGGSGTVGYVALTHERNYLLCEKEVDYVRQAEKKLDAALFPTLMPRILSLEELQREMSERNCDL
;
A
#
# COMPACT_ATOMS: atom_id res chain seq x y z
N MET A 1 18.14 6.65 -40.83
CA MET A 1 17.31 6.68 -39.60
C MET A 1 15.96 6.08 -39.95
N PHE A 2 15.56 4.98 -39.30
CA PHE A 2 14.30 4.27 -39.57
C PHE A 2 13.28 4.55 -38.46
N THR A 3 12.00 4.46 -38.78
CA THR A 3 10.89 4.74 -37.87
C THR A 3 10.28 3.45 -37.31
N LYS A 4 9.41 3.58 -36.31
CA LYS A 4 8.61 2.45 -35.80
C LYS A 4 7.72 1.84 -36.90
N THR A 5 7.20 2.68 -37.79
CA THR A 5 6.37 2.25 -38.93
C THR A 5 7.16 1.41 -39.93
N ASP A 6 8.43 1.77 -40.19
CA ASP A 6 9.31 0.97 -41.03
C ASP A 6 9.51 -0.42 -40.44
N ILE A 7 9.77 -0.50 -39.12
CA ILE A 7 9.94 -1.78 -38.42
C ILE A 7 8.68 -2.65 -38.48
N GLU A 8 7.48 -2.08 -38.30
CA GLU A 8 6.23 -2.85 -38.42
C GLU A 8 6.00 -3.36 -39.84
N ARG A 9 6.32 -2.55 -40.86
CA ARG A 9 6.21 -2.96 -42.27
C ARG A 9 7.18 -4.08 -42.60
N GLU A 10 8.46 -3.92 -42.25
CA GLU A 10 9.51 -4.87 -42.65
C GLU A 10 9.40 -6.21 -41.92
N LYS A 11 8.80 -6.28 -40.72
CA LYS A 11 8.55 -7.57 -40.03
C LYS A 11 7.71 -8.54 -40.85
N LEU A 12 6.77 -8.01 -41.62
CA LEU A 12 5.86 -8.81 -42.45
C LEU A 12 6.50 -9.24 -43.77
N ASN A 13 7.67 -8.69 -44.10
CA ASN A 13 8.39 -8.97 -45.33
C ASN A 13 9.52 -9.96 -45.07
N GLN A 14 9.35 -11.23 -45.47
CA GLN A 14 10.32 -12.30 -45.16
C GLN A 14 11.61 -12.24 -46.00
N ASN A 15 11.67 -11.40 -47.05
CA ASN A 15 12.79 -11.36 -48.01
C ASN A 15 13.59 -10.04 -47.98
N THR A 16 13.56 -9.31 -46.86
CA THR A 16 14.23 -8.01 -46.72
C THR A 16 15.54 -8.14 -45.94
N PRO A 17 16.67 -7.57 -46.43
CA PRO A 17 17.91 -7.50 -45.66
C PRO A 17 17.85 -6.41 -44.58
N PHE A 18 16.67 -5.80 -44.35
CA PHE A 18 16.49 -4.70 -43.42
C PHE A 18 16.97 -5.06 -42.01
N PHE A 19 16.52 -6.19 -41.46
CA PHE A 19 16.90 -6.56 -40.09
C PHE A 19 18.32 -7.08 -39.96
N GLU A 20 18.90 -7.66 -41.02
CA GLU A 20 20.33 -8.01 -41.03
C GLU A 20 21.21 -6.77 -40.82
N ASN A 21 20.85 -5.65 -41.45
CA ASN A 21 21.56 -4.39 -41.31
C ASN A 21 21.23 -3.68 -39.97
N VAL A 22 19.95 -3.62 -39.62
CA VAL A 22 19.49 -2.88 -38.43
C VAL A 22 19.88 -3.57 -37.12
N LEU A 23 19.95 -4.90 -37.10
CA LEU A 23 20.32 -5.70 -35.93
C LEU A 23 21.77 -6.19 -36.00
N ALA A 24 22.59 -5.66 -36.90
CA ALA A 24 24.01 -5.97 -36.95
C ALA A 24 24.72 -5.59 -35.63
N PRO A 25 25.55 -6.47 -35.04
CA PRO A 25 26.18 -6.21 -33.73
C PRO A 25 27.10 -4.99 -33.66
N ASN A 26 27.62 -4.55 -34.81
CA ASN A 26 28.48 -3.38 -34.94
C ASN A 26 27.70 -2.08 -35.22
N ASN A 27 26.37 -2.13 -35.26
CA ASN A 27 25.53 -0.94 -35.43
C ASN A 27 25.53 -0.09 -34.15
N GLU A 28 25.18 1.18 -34.28
CA GLU A 28 25.14 2.11 -33.16
C GLU A 28 24.16 1.64 -32.07
N GLU A 29 24.58 1.71 -30.80
CA GLU A 29 23.76 1.21 -29.69
C GLU A 29 22.36 1.84 -29.64
N GLN A 30 22.25 3.13 -29.98
CA GLN A 30 20.97 3.84 -30.00
C GLN A 30 20.01 3.23 -31.04
N HIS A 31 20.53 2.87 -32.21
CA HIS A 31 19.73 2.20 -33.26
C HIS A 31 19.33 0.80 -32.85
N LEU A 32 20.25 0.00 -32.29
CA LEU A 32 19.94 -1.34 -31.78
C LEU A 32 18.86 -1.30 -30.69
N LEU A 33 19.01 -0.39 -29.71
CA LEU A 33 18.03 -0.21 -28.63
C LEU A 33 16.67 0.22 -29.18
N PHE A 34 16.64 1.16 -30.13
CA PHE A 34 15.39 1.61 -30.75
C PHE A 34 14.71 0.48 -31.54
N ALA A 35 15.48 -0.25 -32.36
CA ALA A 35 14.98 -1.36 -33.17
C ALA A 35 14.38 -2.46 -32.29
N LEU A 36 15.17 -2.99 -31.35
CA LEU A 36 14.76 -4.11 -30.49
C LEU A 36 13.56 -3.77 -29.60
N LYS A 37 13.42 -2.52 -29.14
CA LYS A 37 12.24 -2.05 -28.39
C LYS A 37 11.00 -1.96 -29.27
N SER A 38 11.17 -1.58 -30.53
CA SER A 38 10.09 -1.34 -31.48
C SER A 38 9.58 -2.61 -32.16
N LEU A 39 10.21 -3.76 -31.93
CA LEU A 39 9.83 -5.04 -32.54
C LEU A 39 8.44 -5.58 -32.12
N GLY A 40 7.80 -5.08 -31.06
CA GLY A 40 6.40 -5.41 -30.78
C GLY A 40 6.09 -6.91 -30.74
N LYS A 41 4.99 -7.34 -31.36
CA LYS A 41 4.67 -8.75 -31.63
C LYS A 41 5.41 -9.18 -32.91
N LEU A 42 6.06 -10.34 -32.87
CA LEU A 42 6.73 -10.92 -34.04
C LEU A 42 5.76 -11.83 -34.81
N PRO A 43 5.78 -11.83 -36.15
CA PRO A 43 5.01 -12.77 -36.94
C PRO A 43 5.58 -14.19 -36.81
N GLU A 44 4.74 -15.17 -37.13
CA GLU A 44 5.17 -16.57 -37.21
C GLU A 44 6.22 -16.74 -38.31
N GLY A 45 7.28 -17.49 -38.03
CA GLY A 45 8.40 -17.67 -38.97
C GLY A 45 9.41 -16.51 -39.03
N PHE A 46 9.29 -15.47 -38.20
CA PHE A 46 10.33 -14.44 -38.09
C PHE A 46 11.68 -15.07 -37.72
N ASP A 47 12.74 -14.71 -38.44
CA ASP A 47 14.06 -15.30 -38.21
C ASP A 47 14.69 -14.84 -36.89
N GLY A 48 14.71 -15.74 -35.91
CA GLY A 48 15.34 -15.50 -34.62
C GLY A 48 16.86 -15.53 -34.65
N GLN A 49 17.50 -16.04 -35.70
CA GLN A 49 18.96 -16.07 -35.79
C GLN A 49 19.58 -14.68 -35.75
N LEU A 50 18.85 -13.67 -36.22
CA LEU A 50 19.21 -12.26 -36.17
C LEU A 50 19.47 -11.74 -34.74
N PHE A 51 18.94 -12.39 -33.71
CA PHE A 51 19.15 -11.98 -32.31
C PHE A 51 20.40 -12.61 -31.68
N LEU A 52 20.89 -13.73 -32.21
CA LEU A 52 21.97 -14.50 -31.57
C LEU A 52 23.27 -13.71 -31.42
N PRO A 53 23.75 -12.98 -32.45
CA PRO A 53 24.97 -12.19 -32.32
C PRO A 53 24.87 -11.07 -31.28
N LEU A 54 23.66 -10.59 -31.00
CA LEU A 54 23.40 -9.54 -30.01
C LEU A 54 23.43 -10.05 -28.57
N LEU A 55 23.44 -11.37 -28.35
CA LEU A 55 23.58 -11.97 -27.02
C LEU A 55 25.00 -11.81 -26.44
N GLU A 56 26.00 -11.50 -27.26
CA GLU A 56 27.37 -11.26 -26.79
C GLU A 56 27.70 -9.75 -26.68
N HIS A 57 26.74 -8.88 -26.96
CA HIS A 57 26.95 -7.44 -26.98
C HIS A 57 27.33 -6.90 -25.60
N GLN A 58 28.27 -5.95 -25.51
CA GLN A 58 28.78 -5.42 -24.23
C GLN A 58 27.69 -4.75 -23.38
N ASN A 59 26.77 -4.03 -24.02
CA ASN A 59 25.63 -3.40 -23.37
C ASN A 59 24.56 -4.44 -22.92
N PRO A 60 24.31 -4.60 -21.60
CA PRO A 60 23.34 -5.58 -21.09
C PRO A 60 21.89 -5.30 -21.50
N LYS A 61 21.54 -4.04 -21.80
CA LYS A 61 20.18 -3.71 -22.28
C LYS A 61 19.93 -4.28 -23.67
N ILE A 62 20.94 -4.30 -24.54
CA ILE A 62 20.84 -4.88 -25.88
C ILE A 62 20.68 -6.40 -25.77
N ARG A 63 21.53 -7.07 -24.97
CA ARG A 63 21.39 -8.52 -24.70
C ARG A 63 20.02 -8.88 -24.14
N CYS A 64 19.52 -8.10 -23.17
CA CYS A 64 18.20 -8.26 -22.58
C CYS A 64 17.06 -8.12 -23.60
N LEU A 65 17.14 -7.13 -24.49
CA LEU A 65 16.12 -6.97 -25.53
C LEU A 65 16.23 -8.05 -26.61
N ALA A 66 17.43 -8.49 -26.96
CA ALA A 66 17.66 -9.59 -27.90
C ALA A 66 17.07 -10.90 -27.36
N ILE A 67 17.40 -11.30 -26.13
CA ILE A 67 16.85 -12.51 -25.50
C ILE A 67 15.33 -12.41 -25.32
N LYS A 68 14.82 -11.20 -24.98
CA LYS A 68 13.39 -10.95 -24.87
C LYS A 68 12.67 -11.25 -26.18
N ASN A 69 13.19 -10.72 -27.30
CA ASN A 69 12.65 -10.90 -28.64
C ASN A 69 12.78 -12.34 -29.12
N LEU A 70 13.92 -13.00 -28.88
CA LEU A 70 14.10 -14.42 -29.18
C LEU A 70 13.03 -15.27 -28.48
N GLY A 71 12.78 -15.04 -27.20
CA GLY A 71 11.72 -15.73 -26.47
C GLY A 71 10.28 -15.41 -26.92
N LYS A 72 10.05 -14.37 -27.76
CA LYS A 72 8.70 -14.09 -28.30
C LYS A 72 8.31 -15.09 -29.37
N LEU A 73 9.30 -15.68 -30.04
CA LEU A 73 9.11 -16.69 -31.09
C LEU A 73 8.56 -18.00 -30.54
N LYS A 74 8.86 -18.30 -29.25
CA LYS A 74 8.46 -19.54 -28.56
C LYS A 74 8.90 -20.80 -29.31
N ASP A 75 10.02 -20.73 -30.01
CA ASP A 75 10.58 -21.82 -30.80
C ASP A 75 11.56 -22.63 -29.95
N GLU A 76 11.25 -23.91 -29.72
CA GLU A 76 12.05 -24.82 -28.89
C GLU A 76 13.46 -25.04 -29.42
N LYS A 77 13.74 -24.77 -30.71
CA LYS A 77 15.10 -24.89 -31.26
C LYS A 77 16.11 -23.97 -30.57
N TYR A 78 15.65 -22.89 -29.95
CA TYR A 78 16.49 -21.95 -29.22
C TYR A 78 16.64 -22.30 -27.73
N LEU A 79 15.99 -23.35 -27.22
CA LEU A 79 16.04 -23.71 -25.80
C LEU A 79 17.49 -23.83 -25.29
N THR A 80 18.34 -24.58 -26.00
CA THR A 80 19.75 -24.75 -25.61
C THR A 80 20.50 -23.41 -25.55
N THR A 81 20.25 -22.52 -26.49
CA THR A 81 20.82 -21.15 -26.49
C THR A 81 20.35 -20.35 -25.29
N LEU A 82 19.04 -20.40 -24.98
CA LEU A 82 18.46 -19.68 -23.85
C LEU A 82 19.05 -20.16 -22.52
N ILE A 83 19.23 -21.47 -22.35
CA ILE A 83 19.83 -22.09 -21.15
C ILE A 83 21.28 -21.64 -20.99
N ALA A 84 22.10 -21.85 -22.02
CA ALA A 84 23.52 -21.48 -21.98
C ALA A 84 23.70 -19.98 -21.66
N PHE A 85 22.87 -19.12 -22.26
CA PHE A 85 22.87 -17.70 -21.98
C PHE A 85 22.47 -17.38 -20.53
N ALA A 86 21.43 -18.02 -20.00
CA ALA A 86 20.98 -17.81 -18.62
C ALA A 86 21.98 -18.30 -17.55
N GLU A 87 22.84 -19.28 -17.87
CA GLU A 87 23.87 -19.79 -16.97
C GLU A 87 25.07 -18.84 -16.86
N ILE A 88 25.47 -18.19 -17.97
CA ILE A 88 26.68 -17.35 -18.00
C ILE A 88 26.40 -15.85 -17.76
N GLU A 89 25.18 -15.38 -17.97
CA GLU A 89 24.84 -13.96 -17.86
C GLU A 89 24.96 -13.46 -16.41
N LYS A 90 25.80 -12.43 -16.21
CA LYS A 90 26.06 -11.84 -14.88
C LYS A 90 25.04 -10.76 -14.51
N ASN A 91 24.42 -10.11 -15.49
CA ASN A 91 23.41 -9.09 -15.21
C ASN A 91 22.08 -9.75 -14.80
N THR A 92 21.70 -9.61 -13.53
CA THR A 92 20.44 -10.13 -12.97
C THR A 92 19.21 -9.86 -13.84
N THR A 93 19.05 -8.64 -14.37
CA THR A 93 17.85 -8.27 -15.15
C THR A 93 17.81 -9.03 -16.47
N THR A 94 18.95 -9.11 -17.16
CA THR A 94 19.09 -9.83 -18.41
C THR A 94 18.95 -11.34 -18.22
N ARG A 95 19.57 -11.89 -17.17
CA ARG A 95 19.47 -13.30 -16.79
C ARG A 95 18.03 -13.70 -16.45
N ARG A 96 17.32 -12.85 -15.70
CA ARG A 96 15.89 -13.05 -15.42
C ARG A 96 15.06 -13.08 -16.70
N GLU A 97 15.34 -12.21 -17.67
CA GLU A 97 14.64 -12.22 -18.96
C GLU A 97 14.92 -13.51 -19.76
N ALA A 98 16.13 -14.09 -19.64
CA ALA A 98 16.44 -15.38 -20.24
C ALA A 98 15.61 -16.52 -19.61
N VAL A 99 15.53 -16.60 -18.28
CA VAL A 99 14.67 -17.57 -17.59
C VAL A 99 13.19 -17.36 -17.94
N SER A 100 12.75 -16.11 -18.07
CA SER A 100 11.42 -15.76 -18.59
C SER A 100 11.20 -16.27 -20.03
N ALA A 101 12.20 -16.15 -20.90
CA ALA A 101 12.14 -16.65 -22.27
C ALA A 101 12.03 -18.19 -22.31
N ILE A 102 12.77 -18.90 -21.45
CA ILE A 102 12.65 -20.36 -21.28
C ILE A 102 11.22 -20.72 -20.87
N GLY A 103 10.67 -20.10 -19.82
CA GLY A 103 9.30 -20.36 -19.39
C GLY A 103 8.21 -20.01 -20.41
N ARG A 104 8.47 -19.09 -21.35
CA ARG A 104 7.55 -18.73 -22.43
C ARG A 104 7.41 -19.80 -23.51
N LEU A 105 8.37 -20.73 -23.62
CA LEU A 105 8.29 -21.87 -24.54
C LEU A 105 7.14 -22.81 -24.18
N LYS A 106 6.82 -22.96 -22.89
CA LYS A 106 5.72 -23.82 -22.41
C LYS A 106 5.82 -25.28 -22.88
N ALA A 107 7.04 -25.78 -23.04
CA ALA A 107 7.33 -27.18 -23.33
C ALA A 107 7.75 -27.92 -22.06
N GLU A 108 7.35 -29.18 -21.91
CA GLU A 108 7.72 -30.02 -20.74
C GLU A 108 9.24 -30.16 -20.61
N SER A 109 9.98 -30.11 -21.73
CA SER A 109 11.44 -30.08 -21.79
C SER A 109 12.07 -28.94 -20.98
N THR A 110 11.31 -27.89 -20.64
CA THR A 110 11.78 -26.76 -19.83
C THR A 110 11.71 -27.00 -18.32
N ILE A 111 10.92 -27.98 -17.87
CA ILE A 111 10.67 -28.24 -16.43
C ILE A 111 11.98 -28.49 -15.67
N PRO A 112 12.88 -29.41 -16.09
CA PRO A 112 14.12 -29.69 -15.34
C PRO A 112 15.02 -28.46 -15.18
N VAL A 113 15.06 -27.62 -16.22
CA VAL A 113 15.89 -26.42 -16.26
C VAL A 113 15.31 -25.34 -15.35
N LEU A 114 14.00 -25.10 -15.42
CA LEU A 114 13.33 -24.14 -14.54
C LEU A 114 13.42 -24.59 -13.06
N SER A 115 13.27 -25.88 -12.76
CA SER A 115 13.49 -26.44 -11.41
C SER A 115 14.95 -26.33 -10.93
N THR A 116 15.91 -26.18 -11.83
CA THR A 116 17.30 -25.86 -11.47
C THR A 116 17.41 -24.38 -11.09
N PHE A 117 16.80 -23.47 -11.85
CA PHE A 117 16.77 -22.04 -11.55
C PHE A 117 15.96 -21.66 -10.29
N THR A 118 15.10 -22.53 -9.77
CA THR A 118 14.47 -22.31 -8.45
C THR A 118 15.42 -22.47 -7.27
N LYS A 119 16.62 -23.02 -7.50
CA LYS A 119 17.69 -23.18 -6.48
C LYS A 119 18.73 -22.06 -6.53
N ASP A 120 18.47 -21.01 -7.31
CA ASP A 120 19.37 -19.88 -7.47
C ASP A 120 19.56 -19.09 -6.16
N THR A 121 20.57 -18.23 -6.08
CA THR A 121 20.75 -17.33 -4.94
C THR A 121 20.01 -16.01 -5.10
N ASP A 122 19.67 -15.62 -6.34
CA ASP A 122 18.94 -14.40 -6.63
C ASP A 122 17.41 -14.66 -6.61
N PRO A 123 16.65 -14.07 -5.66
CA PRO A 123 15.21 -14.27 -5.57
C PRO A 123 14.45 -13.89 -6.84
N LYS A 124 14.97 -12.95 -7.65
CA LYS A 124 14.33 -12.56 -8.92
C LYS A 124 14.37 -13.69 -9.95
N ILE A 125 15.42 -14.51 -9.91
CA ILE A 125 15.58 -15.67 -10.79
C ILE A 125 14.67 -16.80 -10.33
N ILE A 126 14.66 -17.09 -9.02
CA ILE A 126 13.78 -18.10 -8.41
C ILE A 126 12.31 -17.80 -8.73
N LEU A 127 11.84 -16.57 -8.48
CA LEU A 127 10.46 -16.16 -8.75
C LEU A 127 10.11 -16.24 -10.23
N GLN A 128 11.06 -15.93 -11.12
CA GLN A 128 10.85 -16.00 -12.56
C GLN A 128 10.79 -17.45 -13.06
N ALA A 129 11.60 -18.34 -12.50
CA ALA A 129 11.56 -19.77 -12.78
C ALA A 129 10.25 -20.39 -12.29
N LEU A 130 9.86 -20.07 -11.04
CA LEU A 130 8.58 -20.46 -10.45
C LEU A 130 7.41 -20.05 -11.34
N ARG A 131 7.40 -18.81 -11.87
CA ARG A 131 6.37 -18.35 -12.81
C ARG A 131 6.27 -19.21 -14.07
N GLY A 132 7.40 -19.69 -14.60
CA GLY A 132 7.41 -20.62 -15.73
C GLY A 132 6.85 -21.99 -15.34
N LEU A 133 7.26 -22.52 -14.19
CA LEU A 133 6.81 -23.82 -13.67
C LEU A 133 5.30 -23.85 -13.35
N LEU A 134 4.72 -22.74 -12.89
CA LEU A 134 3.29 -22.66 -12.56
C LEU A 134 2.36 -22.96 -13.75
N TYR A 135 2.84 -22.86 -14.99
CA TYR A 135 2.10 -23.33 -16.17
C TYR A 135 1.85 -24.86 -16.12
N PHE A 136 2.77 -25.60 -15.50
CA PHE A 136 2.76 -27.05 -15.33
C PHE A 136 2.45 -27.47 -13.89
N LYS A 137 1.67 -26.68 -13.14
CA LYS A 137 1.40 -26.91 -11.70
C LYS A 137 0.87 -28.31 -11.37
N GLU A 138 0.26 -29.01 -12.33
CA GLU A 138 -0.25 -30.37 -12.14
C GLU A 138 0.82 -31.46 -12.30
N HIS A 139 1.97 -31.14 -12.90
CA HIS A 139 3.07 -32.07 -13.13
C HIS A 139 3.73 -32.49 -11.80
N PRO A 140 4.01 -33.79 -11.58
CA PRO A 140 4.57 -34.30 -10.31
C PRO A 140 5.84 -33.57 -9.86
N ASP A 141 6.84 -33.43 -10.74
CA ASP A 141 8.11 -32.77 -10.43
C ASP A 141 7.94 -31.29 -10.05
N VAL A 142 6.91 -30.64 -10.61
CA VAL A 142 6.60 -29.25 -10.31
C VAL A 142 5.94 -29.13 -8.93
N LYS A 143 5.04 -30.05 -8.58
CA LYS A 143 4.45 -30.11 -7.23
C LYS A 143 5.53 -30.32 -6.17
N GLU A 144 6.50 -31.19 -6.42
CA GLU A 144 7.65 -31.39 -5.53
C GLU A 144 8.48 -30.11 -5.40
N THR A 145 8.80 -29.46 -6.53
CA THR A 145 9.55 -28.19 -6.55
C THR A 145 8.83 -27.10 -5.74
N ILE A 146 7.53 -26.89 -5.96
CA ILE A 146 6.69 -25.91 -5.25
C ILE A 146 6.65 -26.21 -3.75
N THR A 147 6.50 -27.47 -3.38
CA THR A 147 6.47 -27.90 -1.96
C THR A 147 7.79 -27.59 -1.27
N SER A 148 8.94 -27.83 -1.94
CA SER A 148 10.26 -27.51 -1.38
C SER A 148 10.47 -26.01 -1.14
N LEU A 149 9.83 -25.15 -1.95
CA LEU A 149 9.93 -23.70 -1.83
C LEU A 149 9.05 -23.11 -0.71
N ALA A 150 8.10 -23.88 -0.17
CA ALA A 150 7.23 -23.40 0.91
C ALA A 150 8.01 -23.04 2.19
N ALA A 151 9.16 -23.68 2.43
CA ALA A 151 10.04 -23.42 3.57
C ALA A 151 11.25 -22.51 3.22
N HIS A 152 11.20 -21.83 2.07
CA HIS A 152 12.33 -21.01 1.60
C HIS A 152 12.62 -19.84 2.56
N PRO A 153 13.90 -19.49 2.85
CA PRO A 153 14.23 -18.42 3.80
C PRO A 153 13.73 -17.03 3.39
N ASN A 154 13.65 -16.77 2.08
CA ASN A 154 13.11 -15.52 1.54
C ASN A 154 11.57 -15.46 1.65
N GLU A 155 11.07 -14.44 2.34
CA GLU A 155 9.67 -14.15 2.59
C GLU A 155 8.85 -13.93 1.31
N ILE A 156 9.39 -13.24 0.30
CA ILE A 156 8.66 -12.96 -0.96
C ILE A 156 8.36 -14.28 -1.71
N ILE A 157 9.30 -15.22 -1.68
CA ILE A 157 9.11 -16.55 -2.29
C ILE A 157 8.05 -17.33 -1.53
N ARG A 158 8.10 -17.34 -0.20
CA ARG A 158 7.08 -17.99 0.63
C ARG A 158 5.69 -17.42 0.37
N GLU A 159 5.55 -16.10 0.37
CA GLU A 159 4.26 -15.43 0.12
C GLU A 159 3.69 -15.77 -1.26
N GLN A 160 4.54 -15.82 -2.30
CA GLN A 160 4.10 -16.21 -3.64
C GLN A 160 3.63 -17.68 -3.67
N ILE A 161 4.37 -18.59 -3.03
CA ILE A 161 3.98 -20.01 -2.95
C ILE A 161 2.67 -20.18 -2.18
N GLU A 162 2.55 -19.54 -1.02
CA GLU A 162 1.33 -19.59 -0.22
C GLU A 162 0.12 -19.07 -1.01
N LYS A 163 0.27 -18.00 -1.78
CA LYS A 163 -0.80 -17.47 -2.64
C LYS A 163 -1.27 -18.51 -3.65
N GLU A 164 -0.34 -19.16 -4.35
CA GLU A 164 -0.67 -20.22 -5.31
C GLU A 164 -1.32 -21.43 -4.63
N MET A 165 -0.87 -21.79 -3.41
CA MET A 165 -1.46 -22.87 -2.61
C MET A 165 -2.84 -22.51 -2.04
N ARG A 166 -3.13 -21.24 -1.73
CA ARG A 166 -4.46 -20.81 -1.26
C ARG A 166 -5.50 -20.89 -2.37
N HIS A 167 -5.12 -20.64 -3.63
CA HIS A 167 -6.02 -20.71 -4.78
C HIS A 167 -6.49 -22.13 -5.16
N THR A 168 -5.94 -23.19 -4.55
CA THR A 168 -6.46 -24.57 -4.71
C THR A 168 -7.56 -24.91 -3.70
N VAL A 169 -7.79 -24.07 -2.69
CA VAL A 169 -8.94 -24.16 -1.78
C VAL A 169 -10.07 -23.30 -2.35
N PRO A 170 -11.29 -23.83 -2.57
CA PRO A 170 -12.42 -23.01 -3.03
C PRO A 170 -12.67 -21.90 -2.00
N SER A 171 -12.43 -20.65 -2.39
CA SER A 171 -12.91 -19.52 -1.60
C SER A 171 -14.44 -19.55 -1.67
N ASN A 172 -15.09 -19.50 -0.51
CA ASN A 172 -16.55 -19.50 -0.44
C ASN A 172 -17.05 -18.26 -1.20
N PRO A 173 -17.75 -18.39 -2.34
CA PRO A 173 -18.12 -17.26 -3.20
C PRO A 173 -19.16 -16.34 -2.54
N SER A 174 -19.72 -16.72 -1.39
CA SER A 174 -20.76 -15.96 -0.67
C SER A 174 -20.27 -14.69 0.04
N LYS A 175 -18.99 -14.31 -0.07
CA LYS A 175 -18.44 -13.08 0.50
C LYS A 175 -17.84 -12.10 -0.53
N THR A 176 -18.33 -12.07 -1.77
CA THR A 176 -18.15 -10.83 -2.57
C THR A 176 -19.11 -9.78 -2.02
N GLN A 177 -18.83 -9.27 -0.83
CA GLN A 177 -19.56 -8.13 -0.30
C GLN A 177 -19.35 -6.95 -1.25
N ASN A 178 -20.42 -6.21 -1.53
CA ASN A 178 -20.32 -5.01 -2.33
C ASN A 178 -19.43 -3.99 -1.57
N HIS A 179 -18.17 -3.87 -2.00
CA HIS A 179 -17.18 -3.00 -1.36
C HIS A 179 -17.57 -1.52 -1.40
N ARG A 180 -18.50 -1.15 -2.28
CA ARG A 180 -19.01 0.22 -2.38
C ARG A 180 -19.84 0.63 -1.18
N HIS A 181 -20.64 -0.27 -0.62
CA HIS A 181 -21.64 0.10 0.38
C HIS A 181 -21.20 -0.27 1.81
N SER A 182 -21.61 0.57 2.75
CA SER A 182 -21.52 0.34 4.19
C SER A 182 -22.93 0.30 4.78
N PRO A 183 -23.12 -0.38 5.92
CA PRO A 183 -24.40 -0.40 6.62
C PRO A 183 -24.92 1.03 6.84
N ASN A 184 -26.16 1.30 6.39
CA ASN A 184 -26.79 2.61 6.55
C ASN A 184 -26.83 3.12 8.02
N PRO A 185 -27.02 2.26 9.04
CA PRO A 185 -27.03 2.72 10.44
C PRO A 185 -25.69 3.29 10.92
N LEU A 186 -24.59 3.04 10.21
CA LEU A 186 -23.27 3.57 10.58
C LEU A 186 -22.97 4.93 9.94
N LYS A 187 -23.78 5.40 8.99
CA LYS A 187 -23.51 6.63 8.25
C LYS A 187 -23.88 7.87 9.07
N ASN A 188 -22.97 8.85 9.04
CA ASN A 188 -23.07 10.17 9.67
C ASN A 188 -23.43 10.07 11.15
N LEU A 189 -22.73 9.16 11.82
CA LEU A 189 -23.00 8.76 13.19
C LEU A 189 -21.81 9.10 14.09
N MET A 190 -22.11 9.73 15.23
CA MET A 190 -21.21 9.82 16.38
C MET A 190 -21.77 8.92 17.48
N VAL A 191 -20.91 8.08 18.08
CA VAL A 191 -21.29 7.21 19.18
C VAL A 191 -20.61 7.71 20.46
N CYS A 192 -21.43 8.05 21.46
CA CYS A 192 -20.97 8.49 22.76
C CYS A 192 -20.68 7.27 23.66
N ALA A 193 -19.54 6.60 23.44
CA ALA A 193 -19.14 5.40 24.18
C ALA A 193 -17.65 5.09 24.00
N ASP A 194 -17.13 4.13 24.77
CA ASP A 194 -15.78 3.62 24.58
C ASP A 194 -15.65 2.85 23.25
N VAL A 195 -14.63 3.19 22.47
CA VAL A 195 -14.40 2.58 21.16
C VAL A 195 -14.20 1.07 21.22
N GLN A 196 -13.64 0.52 22.31
CA GLN A 196 -13.45 -0.93 22.46
C GLN A 196 -14.78 -1.69 22.53
N ASP A 197 -15.87 -1.01 22.91
CA ASP A 197 -17.20 -1.60 22.94
C ASP A 197 -17.99 -1.31 21.66
N VAL A 198 -17.85 -0.11 21.10
CA VAL A 198 -18.51 0.25 19.84
C VAL A 198 -18.06 -0.65 18.70
N THR A 199 -16.75 -0.90 18.56
CA THR A 199 -16.24 -1.68 17.43
C THR A 199 -16.76 -3.12 17.41
N LYS A 200 -17.03 -3.73 18.57
CA LYS A 200 -17.63 -5.08 18.68
C LYS A 200 -19.02 -5.18 18.06
N VAL A 201 -19.74 -4.06 17.96
CA VAL A 201 -21.09 -3.98 17.36
C VAL A 201 -21.03 -3.77 15.85
N ILE A 202 -19.90 -3.27 15.33
CA ILE A 202 -19.71 -2.99 13.91
C ILE A 202 -19.42 -4.29 13.15
N PRO A 203 -20.15 -4.60 12.06
CA PRO A 203 -19.87 -5.77 11.23
C PRO A 203 -18.50 -5.69 10.55
N ASP A 204 -17.91 -6.86 10.28
CA ASP A 204 -16.70 -6.98 9.45
C ASP A 204 -16.85 -6.20 8.14
N GLU A 205 -15.74 -5.71 7.58
CA GLU A 205 -15.71 -5.15 6.21
C GLU A 205 -16.74 -4.01 5.99
N SER A 206 -16.99 -3.18 7.01
CA SER A 206 -17.92 -2.05 6.95
C SER A 206 -17.27 -0.70 6.58
N ILE A 207 -15.98 -0.51 6.86
CA ILE A 207 -15.30 0.79 6.81
C ILE A 207 -14.38 0.90 5.58
N HIS A 208 -14.38 2.07 4.92
CA HIS A 208 -13.56 2.34 3.72
C HIS A 208 -12.25 3.05 3.99
N LEU A 209 -12.21 3.87 5.05
CA LEU A 209 -11.03 4.59 5.48
C LEU A 209 -11.12 4.78 6.99
N THR A 210 -10.05 4.47 7.72
CA THR A 210 -9.89 4.95 9.09
C THR A 210 -8.85 6.04 9.11
N PHE A 211 -9.16 7.21 9.66
CA PHE A 211 -8.18 8.27 9.90
C PHE A 211 -8.32 8.78 11.33
N THR A 212 -7.22 8.78 12.09
CA THR A 212 -7.29 9.12 13.51
C THR A 212 -5.97 9.63 14.06
N SER A 213 -6.05 10.23 15.25
CA SER A 213 -4.91 10.54 16.10
C SER A 213 -5.23 10.12 17.54
N PRO A 214 -4.59 9.06 18.08
CA PRO A 214 -4.95 8.53 19.39
C PRO A 214 -4.57 9.49 20.53
N PRO A 215 -5.16 9.31 21.72
CA PRO A 215 -4.72 10.03 22.92
C PRO A 215 -3.25 9.68 23.22
N TYR A 216 -2.34 10.66 23.15
CA TYR A 216 -0.91 10.41 23.35
C TYR A 216 -0.58 10.01 24.79
N TYR A 217 0.29 8.99 24.93
CA TYR A 217 0.71 8.41 26.21
C TYR A 217 1.03 9.45 27.28
N ASN A 218 0.14 9.58 28.27
CA ASN A 218 0.23 10.44 29.44
C ASN A 218 0.69 11.88 29.11
N ALA A 219 0.34 12.37 27.92
CA ALA A 219 0.68 13.71 27.47
C ALA A 219 -0.30 14.77 28.00
N ARG A 220 -1.47 14.35 28.48
CA ARG A 220 -2.58 15.17 28.97
C ARG A 220 -3.28 14.50 30.15
N ASP A 221 -4.03 15.29 30.92
CA ASP A 221 -4.58 14.87 32.22
C ASP A 221 -5.86 14.01 32.12
N TYR A 222 -6.45 13.85 30.93
CA TYR A 222 -7.71 13.12 30.72
C TYR A 222 -7.56 11.64 30.37
N THR A 223 -6.36 11.16 30.03
CA THR A 223 -6.10 9.74 29.78
C THR A 223 -4.79 9.32 30.46
N ILE A 224 -4.90 8.48 31.49
CA ILE A 224 -3.75 7.99 32.25
C ILE A 224 -3.61 6.48 32.02
N PHE A 225 -2.49 6.09 31.42
CA PHE A 225 -2.10 4.71 31.21
C PHE A 225 -1.09 4.27 32.28
N GLN A 226 -1.27 3.06 32.80
CA GLN A 226 -0.41 2.48 33.86
C GLN A 226 1.05 2.33 33.41
N SER A 227 1.26 1.98 32.14
CA SER A 227 2.59 1.83 31.55
C SER A 227 2.55 2.11 30.06
N TYR A 228 3.73 2.29 29.47
CA TYR A 228 3.84 2.46 28.01
C TYR A 228 3.38 1.23 27.24
N ASN A 229 3.65 0.02 27.75
CA ASN A 229 3.14 -1.21 27.13
C ASN A 229 1.61 -1.29 27.23
N ALA A 230 1.02 -0.95 28.38
CA ALA A 230 -0.44 -0.92 28.51
C ALA A 230 -1.09 0.06 27.52
N TYR A 231 -0.42 1.18 27.21
CA TYR A 231 -0.84 2.09 26.15
C TYR A 231 -0.75 1.45 24.75
N LEU A 232 0.37 0.80 24.43
CA LEU A 232 0.51 0.10 23.14
C LEU A 232 -0.47 -1.07 23.00
N ASP A 233 -0.78 -1.78 24.09
CA ASP A 233 -1.75 -2.88 24.12
C ASP A 233 -3.17 -2.34 23.90
N PHE A 234 -3.54 -1.24 24.56
CA PHE A 234 -4.82 -0.55 24.30
C PHE A 234 -4.96 -0.17 22.82
N LEU A 235 -3.94 0.48 22.23
CA LEU A 235 -3.97 0.81 20.80
C LEU A 235 -4.04 -0.45 19.92
N SER A 236 -3.33 -1.51 20.30
CA SER A 236 -3.32 -2.78 19.59
C SER A 236 -4.72 -3.40 19.54
N ASP A 237 -5.46 -3.36 20.64
CA ASP A 237 -6.82 -3.91 20.72
C ASP A 237 -7.79 -3.11 19.84
N VAL A 238 -7.72 -1.77 19.90
CA VAL A 238 -8.53 -0.91 19.03
C VAL A 238 -8.20 -1.15 17.56
N PHE A 239 -6.92 -1.18 17.18
CA PHE A 239 -6.51 -1.30 15.78
C PHE A 239 -6.66 -2.72 15.21
N ARG A 240 -6.74 -3.74 16.06
CA ARG A 240 -7.16 -5.10 15.68
C ARG A 240 -8.62 -5.12 15.26
N GLU A 241 -9.50 -4.48 16.03
CA GLU A 241 -10.90 -4.35 15.64
C GLU A 241 -11.07 -3.43 14.43
N THR A 242 -10.31 -2.34 14.33
CA THR A 242 -10.25 -1.51 13.12
C THR A 242 -9.89 -2.33 11.89
N HIS A 243 -8.94 -3.28 12.01
CA HIS A 243 -8.58 -4.18 10.91
C HIS A 243 -9.75 -5.07 10.49
N ARG A 244 -10.44 -5.68 11.46
CA ARG A 244 -11.62 -6.52 11.21
C ARG A 244 -12.71 -5.77 10.44
N ILE A 245 -13.06 -4.57 10.89
CA ILE A 245 -14.15 -3.78 10.29
C ILE A 245 -13.72 -3.05 9.01
N THR A 246 -12.42 -2.87 8.74
CA THR A 246 -11.95 -2.24 7.50
C THR A 246 -12.12 -3.19 6.33
N LYS A 247 -12.60 -2.68 5.21
CA LYS A 247 -12.75 -3.46 3.98
C LYS A 247 -11.40 -3.92 3.41
N GLU A 248 -11.36 -5.07 2.74
CA GLU A 248 -10.18 -5.64 2.09
C GLU A 248 -9.54 -4.62 1.13
N GLY A 249 -8.23 -4.42 1.27
CA GLY A 249 -7.47 -3.50 0.44
C GLY A 249 -7.74 -2.01 0.71
N ARG A 250 -8.51 -1.67 1.75
CA ARG A 250 -8.78 -0.30 2.18
C ARG A 250 -7.81 0.18 3.27
N PHE A 251 -7.86 1.49 3.55
CA PHE A 251 -6.77 2.19 4.22
C PHE A 251 -7.05 2.50 5.69
N PHE A 252 -5.97 2.49 6.47
CA PHE A 252 -5.89 3.02 7.82
C PHE A 252 -4.73 4.02 7.88
N VAL A 253 -5.03 5.27 8.23
CA VAL A 253 -4.06 6.34 8.33
C VAL A 253 -3.99 6.83 9.77
N LEU A 254 -2.79 6.76 10.34
CA LEU A 254 -2.55 6.98 11.76
C LEU A 254 -1.62 8.17 11.98
N ASN A 255 -2.13 9.27 12.53
CA ASN A 255 -1.31 10.40 12.95
C ASN A 255 -0.79 10.22 14.38
N THR A 256 0.52 10.07 14.54
CA THR A 256 1.18 9.96 15.84
C THR A 256 2.50 10.73 15.88
N SER A 257 3.00 11.02 17.09
CA SER A 257 4.31 11.63 17.27
C SER A 257 5.04 11.08 18.50
N PRO A 258 6.38 11.14 18.52
CA PRO A 258 7.13 10.78 19.71
C PRO A 258 6.85 11.74 20.88
N VAL A 259 6.53 11.18 22.06
CA VAL A 259 6.22 11.94 23.27
C VAL A 259 7.45 12.00 24.17
N ILE A 260 7.66 13.15 24.84
CA ILE A 260 8.73 13.34 25.81
C ILE A 260 8.12 13.37 27.21
N VAL A 261 8.54 12.43 28.06
CA VAL A 261 8.24 12.45 29.49
C VAL A 261 9.37 13.22 30.20
N PRO A 262 9.05 14.32 30.91
CA PRO A 262 10.05 15.11 31.62
C PRO A 262 10.68 14.28 32.75
N ARG A 263 11.92 14.64 33.11
CA ARG A 263 12.59 14.05 34.27
C ARG A 263 11.88 14.45 35.57
N ILE A 264 11.85 13.54 36.54
CA ILE A 264 11.28 13.82 37.88
C ILE A 264 12.18 14.79 38.66
N SER A 265 13.50 14.63 38.57
CA SER A 265 14.48 15.49 39.25
C SER A 265 15.79 15.60 38.45
N ARG A 266 16.74 16.42 38.92
CA ARG A 266 18.06 16.58 38.27
C ARG A 266 18.89 15.28 38.24
N ALA A 267 18.61 14.33 39.12
CA ALA A 267 19.26 13.02 39.14
C ALA A 267 18.73 12.06 38.05
N HIS A 268 17.62 12.40 37.39
CA HIS A 268 16.96 11.56 36.40
C HIS A 268 17.08 12.15 34.99
N ALA A 269 17.07 11.27 33.98
CA ALA A 269 16.98 11.67 32.58
C ALA A 269 15.51 11.77 32.14
N SER A 270 15.22 12.67 31.20
CA SER A 270 13.95 12.66 30.46
C SER A 270 13.93 11.47 29.51
N LYS A 271 12.77 10.85 29.30
CA LYS A 271 12.61 9.75 28.34
C LYS A 271 11.76 10.18 27.15
N ARG A 272 12.12 9.72 25.96
CA ARG A 272 11.32 9.91 24.74
C ARG A 272 10.76 8.57 24.31
N TYR A 273 9.45 8.49 24.17
CA TYR A 273 8.74 7.32 23.68
C TYR A 273 8.46 7.48 22.18
N ALA A 274 8.77 6.45 21.41
CA ALA A 274 8.83 6.48 19.97
C ALA A 274 7.54 5.90 19.37
N ILE A 275 6.37 6.40 19.80
CA ILE A 275 5.03 5.84 19.51
C ILE A 275 4.86 5.34 18.07
N PRO A 276 5.15 6.13 17.02
CA PRO A 276 4.97 5.67 15.63
C PRO A 276 5.75 4.39 15.30
N TYR A 277 6.97 4.28 15.84
CA TYR A 277 7.88 3.16 15.58
C TYR A 277 7.55 1.94 16.43
N ASP A 278 7.09 2.17 17.67
CA ASP A 278 6.77 1.10 18.60
C ASP A 278 5.43 0.42 18.28
N ILE A 279 4.47 1.15 17.69
CA ILE A 279 3.16 0.59 17.27
C ILE A 279 3.23 -0.11 15.89
N HIS A 280 4.13 0.33 15.00
CA HIS A 280 4.27 -0.21 13.65
C HIS A 280 4.39 -1.75 13.58
N PRO A 281 5.29 -2.43 14.32
CA PRO A 281 5.43 -3.88 14.23
C PRO A 281 4.17 -4.63 14.69
N ARG A 282 3.42 -4.06 15.64
CA ARG A 282 2.16 -4.64 16.13
C ARG A 282 1.08 -4.55 15.06
N LEU A 283 1.03 -3.44 14.32
CA LEU A 283 0.10 -3.28 13.19
C LEU A 283 0.42 -4.26 12.05
N THR A 284 1.69 -4.42 11.69
CA THR A 284 2.08 -5.33 10.60
C THR A 284 1.80 -6.80 10.95
N GLU A 285 2.05 -7.20 12.20
CA GLU A 285 1.70 -8.55 12.69
C GLU A 285 0.20 -8.85 12.65
N MET A 286 -0.66 -7.84 12.83
CA MET A 286 -2.12 -7.98 12.73
C MET A 286 -2.65 -8.09 11.29
N GLY A 287 -1.80 -7.86 10.29
CA GLY A 287 -2.19 -7.92 8.87
C GLY A 287 -2.42 -6.57 8.21
N TRP A 288 -1.91 -5.48 8.78
CA TRP A 288 -1.77 -4.20 8.07
C TRP A 288 -0.49 -4.19 7.22
N GLU A 289 -0.59 -3.79 5.97
CA GLU A 289 0.56 -3.53 5.10
C GLU A 289 0.94 -2.06 5.20
N PHE A 290 2.22 -1.79 5.47
CA PHE A 290 2.75 -0.42 5.46
C PHE A 290 2.89 0.08 4.02
N ILE A 291 2.35 1.26 3.75
CA ILE A 291 2.34 1.87 2.41
C ILE A 291 3.29 3.07 2.35
N ASP A 292 3.18 4.00 3.31
CA ASP A 292 3.95 5.25 3.29
C ASP A 292 4.10 5.87 4.70
N ASP A 293 5.16 6.65 4.89
CA ASP A 293 5.44 7.47 6.08
C ASP A 293 5.35 8.96 5.75
N ILE A 294 4.14 9.49 5.72
CA ILE A 294 3.94 10.92 5.47
C ILE A 294 4.42 11.72 6.69
N VAL A 295 5.32 12.67 6.45
CA VAL A 295 5.86 13.60 7.43
C VAL A 295 5.03 14.87 7.42
N TRP A 296 4.19 15.04 8.44
CA TRP A 296 3.52 16.32 8.65
C TRP A 296 4.50 17.31 9.28
N MET A 297 4.99 18.24 8.46
CA MET A 297 5.89 19.31 8.87
C MET A 297 5.10 20.55 9.27
N LYS A 298 5.25 20.96 10.52
CA LYS A 298 4.71 22.21 11.07
C LYS A 298 5.74 23.33 10.93
N PRO A 299 5.30 24.59 10.93
CA PRO A 299 6.22 25.72 11.03
C PRO A 299 7.06 25.68 12.30
N GLU A 300 8.28 26.22 12.24
CA GLU A 300 9.21 26.21 13.37
C GLU A 300 8.65 26.86 14.64
N TYR A 301 7.86 27.92 14.50
CA TYR A 301 7.26 28.64 15.61
C TYR A 301 6.27 27.79 16.43
N ALA A 302 5.75 26.69 15.87
CA ALA A 302 4.85 25.79 16.56
C ALA A 302 5.56 24.83 17.53
N ALA A 303 6.89 24.67 17.41
CA ALA A 303 7.63 23.74 18.25
C ALA A 303 8.09 24.38 19.56
N LYS A 304 8.00 23.61 20.65
CA LYS A 304 8.62 23.99 21.93
C LYS A 304 10.13 24.11 21.75
N ASN A 305 10.72 25.21 22.23
CA ASN A 305 12.17 25.42 22.19
C ASN A 305 12.90 24.45 23.14
N ARG A 306 13.60 23.48 22.55
CA ARG A 306 14.44 22.49 23.23
C ARG A 306 15.94 22.78 23.05
N ASN A 307 16.27 23.68 22.15
CA ASN A 307 17.63 24.00 21.74
C ASN A 307 18.25 25.16 22.55
N GLY A 308 17.50 25.81 23.43
CA GLY A 308 17.95 27.01 24.16
C GLY A 308 19.31 26.88 24.87
N GLY A 309 19.56 25.79 25.59
CA GLY A 309 20.85 25.58 26.27
C GLY A 309 22.03 25.37 25.31
N PHE A 310 21.80 24.69 24.20
CA PHE A 310 22.83 24.51 23.17
C PHE A 310 23.04 25.80 22.36
N PHE A 311 22.00 26.60 22.14
CA PHE A 311 22.11 27.93 21.56
C PHE A 311 23.06 28.82 22.37
N GLN A 312 22.98 28.77 23.70
CA GLN A 312 23.82 29.57 24.59
C GLN A 312 25.27 29.06 24.68
N HIS A 313 25.47 27.75 24.80
CA HIS A 313 26.79 27.22 25.20
C HIS A 313 27.52 26.43 24.11
N ARG A 314 26.83 26.00 23.05
CA ARG A 314 27.37 25.19 21.92
C ARG A 314 28.15 23.94 22.33
N LYS A 315 27.93 23.42 23.55
CA LYS A 315 28.63 22.24 24.07
C LYS A 315 28.17 20.97 23.33
N PRO A 316 29.10 20.13 22.82
CA PRO A 316 28.78 18.81 22.31
C PRO A 316 27.95 17.99 23.33
N LEU A 317 27.13 17.06 22.84
CA LEU A 317 26.12 16.30 23.60
C LEU A 317 24.91 17.12 24.12
N GLY A 318 24.96 18.45 24.05
CA GLY A 318 23.87 19.33 24.47
C GLY A 318 22.79 19.60 23.42
N TYR A 319 23.05 19.28 22.14
CA TYR A 319 22.14 19.58 21.04
C TYR A 319 20.85 18.77 21.13
N LYS A 320 19.71 19.47 21.08
CA LYS A 320 18.37 18.88 21.05
C LYS A 320 17.52 19.64 20.04
N ALA A 321 17.25 19.03 18.90
CA ALA A 321 16.41 19.62 17.86
C ALA A 321 15.00 19.92 18.37
N ASN A 322 14.44 21.05 17.94
CA ASN A 322 13.02 21.35 18.10
C ASN A 322 12.23 20.40 17.19
N SER A 323 11.22 19.74 17.73
CA SER A 323 10.43 18.76 16.98
C SER A 323 9.27 19.48 16.29
N ILE A 324 9.40 19.65 14.98
CA ILE A 324 8.41 20.30 14.11
C ILE A 324 7.60 19.30 13.29
N THR A 325 7.77 18.00 13.51
CA THR A 325 7.17 16.94 12.69
C THR A 325 6.29 15.98 13.49
N GLU A 326 5.22 15.51 12.86
CA GLU A 326 4.45 14.32 13.24
C GLU A 326 4.45 13.29 12.10
N ASN A 327 4.12 12.04 12.41
CA ASN A 327 4.11 10.94 11.44
C ASN A 327 2.67 10.55 11.15
N VAL A 328 2.28 10.69 9.89
CA VAL A 328 1.00 10.29 9.33
C VAL A 328 1.25 8.98 8.59
N MET A 329 1.23 7.87 9.33
CA MET A 329 1.58 6.56 8.80
C MET A 329 0.40 5.99 8.02
N VAL A 330 0.67 5.53 6.79
CA VAL A 330 -0.35 4.99 5.88
C VAL A 330 -0.24 3.47 5.85
N TYR A 331 -1.34 2.82 6.18
CA TYR A 331 -1.49 1.37 6.14
C TYR A 331 -2.64 0.96 5.23
N ARG A 332 -2.56 -0.25 4.69
CA ARG A 332 -3.62 -0.89 3.91
C ARG A 332 -3.93 -2.25 4.52
N LYS A 333 -5.20 -2.63 4.61
CA LYS A 333 -5.57 -4.00 5.00
C LYS A 333 -5.03 -4.97 3.94
N LYS A 334 -4.19 -5.93 4.35
CA LYS A 334 -3.48 -6.86 3.44
C LYS A 334 -4.45 -7.44 2.40
N SER A 335 -4.07 -7.35 1.13
CA SER A 335 -4.86 -7.89 0.02
C SER A 335 -3.98 -8.35 -1.13
N ASP A 336 -4.32 -9.53 -1.66
CA ASP A 336 -3.70 -10.09 -2.85
C ASP A 336 -4.14 -9.41 -4.15
N LYS A 337 -5.09 -8.47 -4.07
CA LYS A 337 -5.72 -7.76 -5.19
C LYS A 337 -5.08 -6.40 -5.43
N LEU A 338 -4.91 -6.07 -6.70
CA LEU A 338 -4.43 -4.76 -7.14
C LEU A 338 -5.39 -3.66 -6.71
N ILE A 339 -4.89 -2.44 -6.54
CA ILE A 339 -5.72 -1.29 -6.13
C ILE A 339 -6.88 -1.03 -7.11
N ASP A 340 -6.65 -1.28 -8.41
CA ASP A 340 -7.67 -1.21 -9.46
C ASP A 340 -8.91 -2.06 -9.16
N TRP A 341 -8.75 -3.18 -8.45
CA TRP A 341 -9.88 -4.01 -8.07
C TRP A 341 -10.83 -3.27 -7.12
N ASN A 342 -10.30 -2.48 -6.17
CA ASN A 342 -11.10 -1.63 -5.31
C ASN A 342 -11.74 -0.47 -6.11
N ILE A 343 -11.01 0.13 -7.05
CA ILE A 343 -11.49 1.26 -7.86
C ILE A 343 -12.64 0.85 -8.78
N ARG A 344 -12.56 -0.33 -9.41
CA ARG A 344 -13.59 -0.86 -10.32
C ARG A 344 -14.92 -1.23 -9.63
N GLN A 345 -15.02 -1.08 -8.32
CA GLN A 345 -16.28 -1.26 -7.57
C GLN A 345 -17.18 -0.01 -7.62
N TYR A 346 -16.68 1.10 -8.17
CA TYR A 346 -17.40 2.37 -8.29
C TYR A 346 -17.80 2.61 -9.74
N ASP A 347 -18.92 3.32 -9.96
CA ASP A 347 -19.27 3.81 -11.29
C ASP A 347 -18.39 5.00 -11.71
N ASP A 348 -18.35 5.25 -13.02
CA ASP A 348 -17.52 6.29 -13.62
C ASP A 348 -17.84 7.68 -13.05
N GLU A 349 -19.12 7.97 -12.76
CA GLU A 349 -19.55 9.25 -12.16
C GLU A 349 -18.93 9.44 -10.77
N THR A 350 -18.96 8.42 -9.92
CA THR A 350 -18.37 8.46 -8.58
C THR A 350 -16.86 8.60 -8.67
N ILE A 351 -16.21 7.88 -9.60
CA ILE A 351 -14.76 7.98 -9.83
C ILE A 351 -14.39 9.39 -10.25
N ASP A 352 -15.07 9.94 -11.26
CA ASP A 352 -14.81 11.28 -11.79
C ASP A 352 -15.06 12.37 -10.75
N ALA A 353 -16.15 12.26 -9.99
CA ALA A 353 -16.49 13.19 -8.92
C ALA A 353 -15.50 13.13 -7.74
N SER A 354 -14.79 12.01 -7.56
CA SER A 354 -13.84 11.82 -6.46
C SER A 354 -12.40 12.21 -6.80
N LYS A 355 -12.12 12.61 -8.04
CA LYS A 355 -10.78 13.05 -8.45
C LYS A 355 -10.32 14.23 -7.61
N VAL A 356 -9.01 14.22 -7.28
CA VAL A 356 -8.35 15.36 -6.68
C VAL A 356 -8.06 16.37 -7.78
N PHE A 357 -8.71 17.53 -7.73
CA PHE A 357 -8.50 18.61 -8.68
C PHE A 357 -7.47 19.62 -8.17
N GLY A 358 -6.74 20.25 -9.09
CA GLY A 358 -5.74 21.28 -8.77
C GLY A 358 -4.37 20.73 -8.38
N GLU A 359 -3.55 21.60 -7.76
CA GLU A 359 -2.23 21.22 -7.26
C GLU A 359 -2.35 20.29 -6.04
N TYR A 360 -1.43 19.34 -5.95
CA TYR A 360 -1.36 18.41 -4.84
C TYR A 360 0.10 18.13 -4.45
N GLU A 361 0.29 17.71 -3.22
CA GLU A 361 1.62 17.39 -2.69
C GLU A 361 2.14 16.10 -3.31
N LYS A 362 3.29 16.17 -3.99
CA LYS A 362 3.89 15.05 -4.73
C LYS A 362 4.90 14.27 -3.88
N THR A 363 5.26 14.82 -2.72
CA THR A 363 6.21 14.21 -1.78
C THR A 363 5.50 13.65 -0.55
N ASN A 364 6.21 12.85 0.23
CA ASN A 364 5.74 12.41 1.54
C ASN A 364 5.93 13.50 2.62
N VAL A 365 6.27 14.74 2.28
CA VAL A 365 6.43 15.83 3.26
C VAL A 365 5.30 16.84 3.10
N TRP A 366 4.41 16.91 4.09
CA TRP A 366 3.25 17.78 4.07
C TRP A 366 3.46 18.97 4.99
N GLN A 367 3.64 20.15 4.40
CA GLN A 367 3.74 21.40 5.15
C GLN A 367 2.33 21.93 5.46
N ILE A 368 1.91 21.82 6.72
CA ILE A 368 0.56 22.21 7.16
C ILE A 368 0.67 22.92 8.51
N ASN A 369 0.00 24.06 8.65
CA ASN A 369 -0.06 24.80 9.91
C ASN A 369 -0.89 24.02 10.95
N PRO A 370 -0.48 23.98 12.23
CA PRO A 370 -1.30 23.36 13.27
C PRO A 370 -2.57 24.18 13.56
N ALA A 371 -3.63 23.49 13.97
CA ALA A 371 -4.83 24.12 14.51
C ALA A 371 -4.73 24.24 16.05
N THR A 372 -5.44 25.22 16.62
CA THR A 372 -5.55 25.43 18.07
C THR A 372 -7.01 25.53 18.47
N ASP A 373 -7.38 24.92 19.60
CA ASP A 373 -8.71 25.00 20.19
C ASP A 373 -8.59 25.26 21.68
N LYS A 374 -9.49 26.09 22.24
CA LYS A 374 -9.46 26.52 23.65
C LYS A 374 -9.92 25.42 24.61
N VAL A 375 -10.70 24.46 24.13
CA VAL A 375 -11.35 23.41 24.91
C VAL A 375 -10.79 22.02 24.57
N HIS A 376 -10.40 21.78 23.31
CA HIS A 376 -9.71 20.55 22.89
C HIS A 376 -8.22 20.81 22.57
N PRO A 377 -7.30 20.61 23.52
CA PRO A 377 -5.91 21.06 23.40
C PRO A 377 -5.05 20.26 22.40
N ALA A 378 -5.61 19.22 21.76
CA ALA A 378 -4.89 18.31 20.85
C ALA A 378 -5.71 17.99 19.58
N ILE A 379 -6.06 19.00 18.79
CA ILE A 379 -6.68 18.79 17.46
C ILE A 379 -5.63 18.81 16.34
N PHE A 380 -5.73 17.91 15.36
CA PHE A 380 -5.07 18.11 14.07
C PHE A 380 -5.88 19.09 13.20
N PRO A 381 -5.24 19.78 12.25
CA PRO A 381 -5.92 20.75 11.40
C PRO A 381 -6.88 20.07 10.41
N PRO A 382 -8.03 20.69 10.08
CA PRO A 382 -8.95 20.20 9.06
C PRO A 382 -8.28 19.96 7.70
N GLU A 383 -7.24 20.75 7.37
CA GLU A 383 -6.46 20.57 6.14
C GLU A 383 -5.76 19.20 6.08
N LEU A 384 -5.21 18.72 7.20
CA LEU A 384 -4.57 17.40 7.26
C LEU A 384 -5.60 16.30 7.00
N ALA A 385 -6.75 16.37 7.67
CA ALA A 385 -7.86 15.44 7.45
C ALA A 385 -8.37 15.49 6.01
N SER A 386 -8.45 16.70 5.43
CA SER A 386 -8.92 16.94 4.07
C SER A 386 -8.05 16.22 3.03
N ARG A 387 -6.73 16.29 3.18
CA ARG A 387 -5.80 15.55 2.31
C ARG A 387 -5.98 14.05 2.45
N VAL A 388 -6.01 13.53 3.68
CA VAL A 388 -6.17 12.09 3.93
C VAL A 388 -7.49 11.56 3.36
N ILE A 389 -8.62 12.22 3.64
CA ILE A 389 -9.94 11.78 3.19
C ILE A 389 -10.03 11.80 1.67
N GLN A 390 -9.54 12.85 1.00
CA GLN A 390 -9.59 12.91 -0.46
C GLN A 390 -8.66 11.91 -1.14
N PHE A 391 -7.48 11.62 -0.56
CA PHE A 391 -6.49 10.75 -1.21
C PHE A 391 -6.78 9.26 -1.02
N TYR A 392 -7.45 8.88 0.07
CA TYR A 392 -7.64 7.48 0.46
C TYR A 392 -9.12 7.04 0.54
N SER A 393 -10.05 7.84 0.00
CA SER A 393 -11.47 7.48 -0.13
C SER A 393 -12.18 8.09 -1.34
N PHE A 394 -13.25 7.45 -1.79
CA PHE A 394 -14.19 7.97 -2.80
C PHE A 394 -15.36 8.70 -2.13
N LYS A 395 -16.06 9.56 -2.88
CA LYS A 395 -17.33 10.15 -2.42
C LYS A 395 -18.33 9.06 -2.04
N GLY A 396 -19.07 9.29 -0.97
CA GLY A 396 -20.01 8.34 -0.38
C GLY A 396 -19.39 7.26 0.52
N ASP A 397 -18.06 7.09 0.52
CA ASP A 397 -17.37 6.15 1.42
C ASP A 397 -17.60 6.51 2.90
N LEU A 398 -17.49 5.51 3.78
CA LEU A 398 -17.58 5.66 5.22
C LEU A 398 -16.19 5.80 5.86
N VAL A 399 -15.94 6.96 6.46
CA VAL A 399 -14.70 7.32 7.16
C VAL A 399 -14.87 7.12 8.66
N PHE A 400 -14.00 6.31 9.27
CA PHE A 400 -14.02 6.01 10.69
C PHE A 400 -12.95 6.80 11.46
N ASP A 401 -13.32 7.36 12.60
CA ASP A 401 -12.39 7.87 13.61
C ASP A 401 -12.70 7.22 14.98
N PRO A 402 -11.86 6.28 15.46
CA PRO A 402 -11.99 5.68 16.79
C PRO A 402 -11.81 6.67 17.96
N PHE A 403 -11.24 7.84 17.70
CA PHE A 403 -10.93 8.87 18.70
C PHE A 403 -11.44 10.24 18.22
N GLY A 404 -12.75 10.33 18.02
CA GLY A 404 -13.43 11.39 17.28
C GLY A 404 -13.27 12.80 17.85
N GLY A 405 -13.00 12.95 19.15
CA GLY A 405 -12.74 14.24 19.79
C GLY A 405 -13.84 15.26 19.48
N SER A 406 -13.42 16.46 19.07
CA SER A 406 -14.35 17.54 18.67
C SER A 406 -14.98 17.37 17.27
N GLY A 407 -14.90 16.19 16.65
CA GLY A 407 -15.59 15.88 15.40
C GLY A 407 -14.95 16.41 14.11
N THR A 408 -13.64 16.69 14.12
CA THR A 408 -12.93 17.24 12.93
C THR A 408 -13.01 16.30 11.73
N VAL A 409 -12.84 14.98 11.92
CA VAL A 409 -12.94 14.00 10.82
C VAL A 409 -14.34 13.98 10.23
N GLY A 410 -15.38 13.97 11.07
CA GLY A 410 -16.77 13.99 10.58
C GLY A 410 -17.07 15.25 9.77
N TYR A 411 -16.67 16.42 10.28
CA TYR A 411 -16.87 17.69 9.58
C TYR A 411 -16.21 17.71 8.20
N VAL A 412 -14.96 17.24 8.12
CA VAL A 412 -14.22 17.19 6.86
C VAL A 412 -14.76 16.11 5.92
N ALA A 413 -15.18 14.96 6.45
CA ALA A 413 -15.83 13.91 5.66
C ALA A 413 -17.08 14.45 4.99
N LEU A 414 -17.97 15.13 5.74
CA LEU A 414 -19.17 15.76 5.18
C LEU A 414 -18.84 16.82 4.14
N THR A 415 -17.86 17.68 4.41
CA THR A 415 -17.41 18.74 3.47
C THR A 415 -16.96 18.16 2.13
N HIS A 416 -16.39 16.96 2.14
CA HIS A 416 -15.96 16.23 0.94
C HIS A 416 -16.98 15.20 0.46
N GLU A 417 -18.23 15.25 0.89
CA GLU A 417 -19.29 14.32 0.45
C GLU A 417 -18.96 12.85 0.75
N ARG A 418 -18.32 12.59 1.90
CA ARG A 418 -18.13 11.27 2.51
C ARG A 418 -19.02 11.13 3.73
N ASN A 419 -19.36 9.89 4.08
CA ASN A 419 -20.02 9.59 5.33
C ASN A 419 -18.98 9.41 6.45
N TYR A 420 -19.38 9.57 7.70
CA TYR A 420 -18.50 9.30 8.83
C TYR A 420 -19.12 8.38 9.89
N LEU A 421 -18.24 7.72 10.64
CA LEU A 421 -18.51 7.10 11.93
C LEU A 421 -17.45 7.59 12.92
N LEU A 422 -17.87 8.18 14.03
CA LEU A 422 -16.98 8.69 15.08
C LEU A 422 -17.28 8.01 16.41
N CYS A 423 -16.26 7.73 17.20
CA CYS A 423 -16.38 7.29 18.60
C CYS A 423 -15.74 8.31 19.53
N GLU A 424 -16.44 8.72 20.58
CA GLU A 424 -15.90 9.58 21.62
C GLU A 424 -16.60 9.28 22.95
N LYS A 425 -15.84 9.10 24.02
CA LYS A 425 -16.39 8.76 25.34
C LYS A 425 -16.65 10.00 26.20
N GLU A 426 -15.92 11.09 25.95
CA GLU A 426 -16.01 12.32 26.72
C GLU A 426 -17.18 13.17 26.22
N VAL A 427 -18.24 13.26 27.04
CA VAL A 427 -19.51 13.94 26.70
C VAL A 427 -19.30 15.40 26.25
N ASP A 428 -18.34 16.11 26.84
CA ASP A 428 -18.05 17.49 26.47
C ASP A 428 -17.42 17.65 25.08
N TYR A 429 -16.69 16.64 24.60
CA TYR A 429 -16.20 16.59 23.23
C TYR A 429 -17.31 16.21 22.25
N VAL A 430 -18.20 15.27 22.64
CA VAL A 430 -19.40 14.93 21.87
C VAL A 430 -20.28 16.16 21.64
N ARG A 431 -20.54 16.97 22.68
CA ARG A 431 -21.33 18.22 22.58
C ARG A 431 -20.68 19.26 21.65
N GLN A 432 -19.35 19.28 21.56
CA GLN A 432 -18.65 20.17 20.63
C GLN A 432 -18.72 19.66 19.21
N ALA A 433 -18.56 18.35 19.02
CA ALA A 433 -18.74 17.69 17.73
C ALA A 433 -20.17 17.95 17.21
N GLU A 434 -21.19 17.83 18.04
CA GLU A 434 -22.59 18.12 17.71
C GLU A 434 -22.75 19.53 17.12
N LYS A 435 -22.22 20.55 17.79
CA LYS A 435 -22.26 21.95 17.30
C LYS A 435 -21.51 22.13 15.99
N LYS A 436 -20.39 21.42 15.80
CA LYS A 436 -19.57 21.49 14.58
C LYS A 436 -20.24 20.79 13.40
N LEU A 437 -21.00 19.73 13.68
CA LEU A 437 -21.68 18.89 12.70
C LEU A 437 -23.11 19.35 12.42
N ASP A 438 -23.56 20.47 13.01
CA ASP A 438 -24.94 20.97 12.93
C ASP A 438 -25.54 20.86 11.53
N ALA A 439 -26.72 20.24 11.44
CA ALA A 439 -27.48 20.03 10.20
C ALA A 439 -27.77 21.34 9.45
N ALA A 440 -27.78 22.49 10.13
CA ALA A 440 -27.90 23.80 9.48
C ALA A 440 -26.75 24.09 8.49
N LEU A 441 -25.57 23.50 8.72
CA LEU A 441 -24.41 23.59 7.83
C LEU A 441 -24.46 22.57 6.68
N PHE A 442 -25.25 21.50 6.85
CA PHE A 442 -25.37 20.38 5.91
C PHE A 442 -26.85 20.00 5.70
N PRO A 443 -27.66 20.86 5.04
CA PRO A 443 -29.12 20.76 5.02
C PRO A 443 -29.68 19.48 4.38
N THR A 444 -28.85 18.74 3.64
CA THR A 444 -29.20 17.47 3.01
C THR A 444 -28.86 16.24 3.85
N LEU A 445 -28.25 16.41 5.03
CA LEU A 445 -27.75 15.32 5.87
C LEU A 445 -28.18 15.49 7.33
N MET A 446 -28.42 14.36 8.00
CA MET A 446 -28.86 14.30 9.39
C MET A 446 -27.74 13.67 10.24
N PRO A 447 -26.88 14.47 10.89
CA PRO A 447 -25.95 13.99 11.90
C PRO A 447 -26.73 13.28 13.01
N ARG A 448 -26.26 12.11 13.43
CA ARG A 448 -26.86 11.37 14.54
C ARG A 448 -25.84 11.18 15.65
N ILE A 449 -26.31 11.27 16.87
CA ILE A 449 -25.53 10.98 18.08
C ILE A 449 -26.29 9.90 18.84
N LEU A 450 -25.64 8.75 19.05
CA LEU A 450 -26.24 7.62 19.76
C LEU A 450 -25.35 7.19 20.93
N SER A 451 -25.99 6.62 21.95
CA SER A 451 -25.32 5.78 22.94
C SER A 451 -25.00 4.39 22.36
N LEU A 452 -24.21 3.60 23.08
CA LEU A 452 -23.91 2.22 22.71
C LEU A 452 -25.17 1.35 22.61
N GLU A 453 -26.09 1.47 23.57
CA GLU A 453 -27.34 0.70 23.62
C GLU A 453 -28.25 1.02 22.43
N GLU A 454 -28.34 2.30 22.05
CA GLU A 454 -29.13 2.73 20.89
C GLU A 454 -28.52 2.21 19.58
N LEU A 455 -27.20 2.22 19.44
CA LEU A 455 -26.52 1.62 18.30
C LEU A 455 -26.79 0.12 18.21
N GLN A 456 -26.67 -0.61 19.33
CA GLN A 456 -26.95 -2.05 19.37
C GLN A 456 -28.39 -2.35 18.94
N ARG A 457 -29.36 -1.56 19.42
CA ARG A 457 -30.75 -1.65 18.99
C ARG A 457 -30.89 -1.43 17.49
N GLU A 458 -30.37 -0.32 16.95
CA GLU A 458 -30.46 -0.04 15.50
C GLU A 458 -29.81 -1.12 14.63
N MET A 459 -28.67 -1.66 15.07
CA MET A 459 -27.96 -2.72 14.33
C MET A 459 -28.71 -4.06 14.40
N SER A 460 -29.39 -4.36 15.51
CA SER A 460 -30.20 -5.58 15.64
C SER A 460 -31.51 -5.52 14.85
N GLU A 461 -32.20 -4.38 14.85
CA GLU A 461 -33.47 -4.17 14.15
C GLU A 461 -33.33 -4.19 12.63
N ARG A 462 -32.15 -3.79 12.11
CA ARG A 462 -31.90 -3.62 10.67
C ARG A 462 -31.08 -4.74 10.02
N ASN A 463 -30.71 -5.77 10.78
CA ASN A 463 -30.17 -7.02 10.24
C ASN A 463 -31.20 -7.83 9.41
N CYS A 464 -32.42 -7.31 9.21
CA CYS A 464 -33.43 -7.86 8.32
C CYS A 464 -33.34 -7.38 6.86
N ASP A 465 -32.51 -6.38 6.54
CA ASP A 465 -32.46 -5.74 5.20
C ASP A 465 -31.07 -5.78 4.51
N LEU A 466 -30.23 -6.80 4.81
CA LEU A 466 -28.93 -7.02 4.14
C LEU A 466 -29.02 -8.01 2.97
#